data_AF-A0A1Q6UAX9-F1
#
_entry.id   AF-A0A1Q6UAX9-F1
#
_cell.length_a   1.000
_cell.length_b   1.000
_cell.length_c   1.000
_cell.angle_alpha   90.00
_cell.angle_beta   90.00
_cell.angle_gamma   90.00
#
_symmetry.space_group_name_H-M   'P 1'
#
loop_
_entity.id
_entity.type
_entity.pdbx_description
1 polymer ?
#
loop_
_entity_poly.entity_id
_entity_poly.type
_entity_poly.pdbx_seq_one_letter_code
_entity_poly.pdbx_strand_id
1 'polypeptide(L)'
;MEEKTKAAAYVRMSTEHQKYSPENQMAAIRDYADKHGYEIIQIYSDEGKSGLNIAGRASLQRMIDDVQNKNVKYKAILVLDVTRWGRFQDADESAYYEYICKRSGVRVQYCAEQFENDDSPISTIVKGVKRTMAAEYSRELSGKVFTGQSRLITLGYRQGGPAGYGLRRMLIDEHGNHKGILARGEHKSIATDRVILVPGSEEEQENVRWMYRAFVCEGRNEGWIADELNRRGVRTDLNKEWTKATVREVLSNEKYIGNNIFNRISFKLKIKRVRNPEDMWIRKDQAFQGIVDPSLFFMAKGIFAARCRKLSDEEMLQKLKELQNKKGYLSAIVIDEAEDMPSSAAYSGRFGGLVRAYRLIGFDPGRDFRYVEINRYLRELHQENIQDTIQKLMDCGAEVKLNESGNLLNVNDMFSASLVICRCNSLNNGKYRWKVRFDTILNPDVTIAVRMKADNASVLDYYLLPSLDFRLPNIKLDEHNAGFIDSYRFENMDYLYEMAKCISIREVKQ
;
A
#
# COMPACT_ATOMS: atom_id res chain seq x y z
N MET A 1 -47.66 28.80 -40.23
CA MET A 1 -46.78 28.42 -39.11
C MET A 1 -45.57 27.76 -39.74
N GLU A 2 -44.40 28.40 -39.69
CA GLU A 2 -43.15 27.74 -40.14
C GLU A 2 -42.97 26.43 -39.36
N GLU A 3 -42.60 25.36 -40.07
CA GLU A 3 -42.38 24.06 -39.47
C GLU A 3 -41.12 24.12 -38.60
N LYS A 4 -41.29 24.08 -37.27
CA LYS A 4 -40.17 24.12 -36.33
C LYS A 4 -39.36 22.83 -36.41
N THR A 5 -38.03 22.94 -36.43
CA THR A 5 -37.13 21.79 -36.41
C THR A 5 -37.10 21.18 -35.00
N LYS A 6 -37.42 19.89 -34.87
CA LYS A 6 -37.35 19.20 -33.57
C LYS A 6 -35.92 19.10 -33.05
N ALA A 7 -35.71 19.46 -31.78
CA ALA A 7 -34.43 19.49 -31.10
C ALA A 7 -34.48 18.84 -29.71
N ALA A 8 -33.34 18.37 -29.22
CA ALA A 8 -33.13 18.03 -27.83
C ALA A 8 -32.29 19.11 -27.14
N ALA A 9 -32.42 19.29 -25.82
CA ALA A 9 -31.58 20.17 -25.03
C ALA A 9 -30.70 19.35 -24.08
N TYR A 10 -29.43 19.73 -23.95
CA TYR A 10 -28.51 19.15 -22.96
C TYR A 10 -28.03 20.22 -21.97
N VAL A 11 -28.27 19.97 -20.68
CA VAL A 11 -27.86 20.84 -19.57
C VAL A 11 -27.00 20.09 -18.55
N ARG A 12 -26.05 20.79 -17.94
CA ARG A 12 -25.15 20.21 -16.93
C ARG A 12 -24.86 21.20 -15.81
N MET A 13 -24.95 20.74 -14.56
CA MET A 13 -24.48 21.51 -13.39
C MET A 13 -23.08 21.04 -12.99
N SER A 14 -22.12 21.97 -12.94
CA SER A 14 -20.80 21.71 -12.34
C SER A 14 -20.87 21.87 -10.82
N THR A 15 -20.15 21.04 -10.07
CA THR A 15 -20.09 21.09 -8.60
C THR A 15 -19.53 22.41 -8.05
N GLU A 16 -18.82 23.20 -8.86
CA GLU A 16 -18.04 24.33 -8.36
C GLU A 16 -18.71 25.70 -8.49
N HIS A 17 -19.77 25.89 -9.29
CA HIS A 17 -20.30 27.24 -9.58
C HIS A 17 -21.84 27.27 -9.65
N GLN A 18 -22.46 27.89 -8.63
CA GLN A 18 -23.91 28.18 -8.59
C GLN A 18 -24.37 29.26 -9.60
N LYS A 19 -23.46 29.95 -10.31
CA LYS A 19 -23.79 31.09 -11.20
C LYS A 19 -24.64 30.72 -12.43
N TYR A 20 -24.72 29.45 -12.82
CA TYR A 20 -25.50 29.00 -13.97
C TYR A 20 -26.28 27.74 -13.62
N SER A 21 -27.31 27.91 -12.81
CA SER A 21 -28.25 26.84 -12.51
C SER A 21 -28.81 26.25 -13.81
N PRO A 22 -29.16 24.96 -13.86
CA PRO A 22 -29.78 24.31 -15.03
C PRO A 22 -30.94 25.11 -15.62
N GLU A 23 -31.69 25.82 -14.77
CA GLU A 23 -32.81 26.69 -15.15
C GLU A 23 -32.34 27.87 -16.02
N ASN A 24 -31.26 28.55 -15.62
CA ASN A 24 -30.68 29.65 -16.41
C ASN A 24 -30.13 29.15 -17.75
N GLN A 25 -29.52 27.97 -17.76
CA GLN A 25 -29.04 27.35 -19.00
C GLN A 25 -30.22 27.02 -19.94
N MET A 26 -31.28 26.45 -19.38
CA MET A 26 -32.48 26.10 -20.14
C MET A 26 -33.21 27.34 -20.66
N ALA A 27 -33.26 28.44 -19.89
CA ALA A 27 -33.85 29.70 -20.33
C ALA A 27 -33.13 30.26 -21.58
N ALA A 28 -31.79 30.27 -21.56
CA ALA A 28 -31.00 30.70 -22.73
C ALA A 28 -31.17 29.75 -23.93
N ILE A 29 -31.25 28.44 -23.69
CA ILE A 29 -31.49 27.46 -24.77
C ILE A 29 -32.88 27.64 -25.39
N ARG A 30 -33.91 27.92 -24.58
CA ARG A 30 -35.28 28.18 -25.08
C ARG A 30 -35.34 29.46 -25.91
N ASP A 31 -34.74 30.55 -25.45
CA ASP A 31 -34.66 31.81 -26.20
C ASP A 31 -33.95 31.62 -27.55
N TYR A 32 -32.84 30.85 -27.56
CA TYR A 32 -32.17 30.46 -28.80
C TYR A 32 -33.06 29.61 -29.71
N ALA A 33 -33.77 28.63 -29.14
CA ALA A 33 -34.66 27.75 -29.89
C ALA A 33 -35.79 28.52 -30.58
N ASP A 34 -36.43 29.46 -29.87
CA ASP A 34 -37.50 30.27 -30.43
C ASP A 34 -37.03 31.20 -31.54
N LYS A 35 -35.84 31.80 -31.40
CA LYS A 35 -35.24 32.68 -32.43
C LYS A 35 -34.83 31.95 -33.71
N HIS A 36 -34.49 30.67 -33.62
CA HIS A 36 -33.96 29.88 -34.74
C HIS A 36 -34.92 28.80 -35.24
N GLY A 37 -36.19 28.84 -34.81
CA GLY A 37 -37.22 27.92 -35.29
C GLY A 37 -37.05 26.47 -34.83
N TYR A 38 -36.53 26.24 -33.63
CA TYR A 38 -36.44 24.91 -33.02
C TYR A 38 -37.59 24.63 -32.05
N GLU A 39 -38.02 23.38 -31.97
CA GLU A 39 -38.96 22.86 -30.97
C GLU A 39 -38.23 21.85 -30.07
N ILE A 40 -38.09 22.15 -28.78
CA ILE A 40 -37.42 21.25 -27.83
C ILE A 40 -38.38 20.14 -27.40
N ILE A 41 -38.13 18.91 -27.83
CA ILE A 41 -38.99 17.74 -27.54
C ILE A 41 -38.41 16.80 -26.48
N GLN A 42 -37.13 16.97 -26.12
CA GLN A 42 -36.41 16.11 -25.17
C GLN A 42 -35.37 16.91 -24.40
N ILE A 43 -35.19 16.61 -23.10
CA ILE A 43 -34.21 17.28 -22.24
C ILE A 43 -33.35 16.22 -21.54
N TYR A 44 -32.03 16.38 -21.65
CA TYR A 44 -31.03 15.59 -20.96
C TYR A 44 -30.32 16.46 -19.91
N SER A 45 -30.28 16.00 -18.66
CA SER A 45 -29.68 16.75 -17.55
C SER A 45 -28.69 15.90 -16.76
N ASP A 46 -27.49 16.43 -16.52
CA ASP A 46 -26.49 15.85 -15.60
C ASP A 46 -26.21 16.82 -14.43
N GLU A 47 -26.59 16.41 -13.21
CA GLU A 47 -26.41 17.22 -11.99
C GLU A 47 -25.11 16.89 -11.25
N GLY A 48 -24.36 17.92 -10.87
CA GLY A 48 -23.16 17.80 -10.04
C GLY A 48 -22.05 16.93 -10.66
N LYS A 49 -21.92 16.92 -11.99
CA LYS A 49 -20.92 16.10 -12.69
C LYS A 49 -19.80 16.94 -13.29
N SER A 50 -18.57 16.46 -13.15
CA SER A 50 -17.39 17.05 -13.79
C SER A 50 -17.47 16.96 -15.32
N GLY A 51 -16.94 17.97 -16.01
CA GLY A 51 -16.87 17.99 -17.47
C GLY A 51 -15.61 17.34 -18.05
N LEU A 52 -14.75 16.77 -17.18
CA LEU A 52 -13.41 16.27 -17.52
C LEU A 52 -13.39 14.84 -18.07
N ASN A 53 -14.48 14.11 -17.89
CA ASN A 53 -14.63 12.73 -18.34
C ASN A 53 -16.10 12.48 -18.68
N ILE A 54 -16.36 11.54 -19.59
CA ILE A 54 -17.73 11.11 -19.89
C ILE A 54 -18.27 10.21 -18.78
N ALA A 55 -17.38 9.47 -18.10
CA ALA A 55 -17.73 8.58 -17.01
C ALA A 55 -18.47 9.34 -15.89
N GLY A 56 -19.73 8.95 -15.65
CA GLY A 56 -20.61 9.59 -14.68
C GLY A 56 -21.60 10.62 -15.25
N ARG A 57 -21.55 10.90 -16.56
CA ARG A 57 -22.52 11.73 -17.30
C ARG A 57 -23.57 10.85 -17.98
N ALA A 58 -24.38 10.18 -17.17
CA ALA A 58 -25.35 9.19 -17.64
C ALA A 58 -26.38 9.77 -18.62
N SER A 59 -26.77 11.04 -18.48
CA SER A 59 -27.70 11.65 -19.44
C SER A 59 -27.03 11.99 -20.77
N LEU A 60 -25.76 12.41 -20.75
CA LEU A 60 -24.99 12.58 -22.00
C LEU A 60 -24.78 11.24 -22.71
N GLN A 61 -24.43 10.18 -21.96
CA GLN A 61 -24.24 8.83 -22.52
C GLN A 61 -25.53 8.32 -23.15
N ARG A 62 -26.66 8.39 -22.42
CA ARG A 62 -27.98 8.04 -22.97
C ARG A 62 -28.31 8.82 -24.24
N MET A 63 -28.07 10.13 -24.25
CA MET A 63 -28.31 10.95 -25.44
C MET A 63 -27.48 10.50 -26.64
N ILE A 64 -26.20 10.17 -26.43
CA ILE A 64 -25.31 9.69 -27.50
C ILE A 64 -25.80 8.32 -28.00
N ASP A 65 -26.16 7.42 -27.08
CA ASP A 65 -26.67 6.08 -27.40
C ASP A 65 -28.01 6.16 -28.18
N ASP A 66 -28.92 7.04 -27.77
CA ASP A 66 -30.20 7.26 -28.44
C ASP A 66 -29.97 7.73 -29.89
N VAL A 67 -29.01 8.63 -30.09
CA VAL A 67 -28.63 9.15 -31.41
C VAL A 67 -27.96 8.06 -32.26
N GLN A 68 -27.03 7.29 -31.70
CA GLN A 68 -26.33 6.21 -32.40
C GLN A 68 -27.28 5.10 -32.85
N ASN A 69 -28.24 4.73 -32.00
CA ASN A 69 -29.24 3.71 -32.30
C ASN A 69 -30.37 4.23 -33.22
N LYS A 70 -30.30 5.48 -33.70
CA LYS A 70 -31.32 6.15 -34.53
C LYS A 70 -32.72 6.17 -33.89
N ASN A 71 -32.80 6.16 -32.56
CA ASN A 71 -34.06 6.15 -31.80
C ASN A 71 -34.58 7.57 -31.51
N VAL A 72 -34.09 8.58 -32.21
CA VAL A 72 -34.35 10.00 -31.93
C VAL A 72 -35.33 10.61 -32.92
N LYS A 73 -36.26 11.42 -32.41
CA LYS A 73 -37.25 12.18 -33.20
C LYS A 73 -36.82 13.65 -33.45
N TYR A 74 -35.56 13.99 -33.16
CA TYR A 74 -34.99 15.33 -33.29
C TYR A 74 -33.80 15.34 -34.26
N LYS A 75 -33.55 16.49 -34.90
CA LYS A 75 -32.44 16.72 -35.83
C LYS A 75 -31.34 17.63 -35.28
N ALA A 76 -31.55 18.20 -34.09
CA ALA A 76 -30.58 19.08 -33.44
C ALA A 76 -30.46 18.78 -31.94
N ILE A 77 -29.29 19.05 -31.38
CA ILE A 77 -29.01 19.06 -29.94
C ILE A 77 -28.55 20.47 -29.58
N LEU A 78 -29.29 21.15 -28.71
CA LEU A 78 -29.00 22.48 -28.23
C LEU A 78 -28.23 22.40 -26.92
N VAL A 79 -27.09 23.08 -26.87
CA VAL A 79 -26.19 23.12 -25.72
C VAL A 79 -25.80 24.56 -25.47
N LEU A 80 -25.69 24.98 -24.21
CA LEU A 80 -25.37 26.38 -23.92
C LEU A 80 -24.03 26.81 -24.54
N ASP A 81 -22.96 26.05 -24.32
CA ASP A 81 -21.63 26.33 -24.87
C ASP A 81 -20.75 25.07 -24.97
N VAL A 82 -19.55 25.21 -25.55
CA VAL A 82 -18.58 24.12 -25.72
C VAL A 82 -18.20 23.45 -24.39
N THR A 83 -18.24 24.19 -23.29
CA THR A 83 -17.87 23.70 -21.97
C THR A 83 -18.94 22.84 -21.30
N ARG A 84 -20.20 23.04 -21.69
CA ARG A 84 -21.33 22.19 -21.28
C ARG A 84 -21.29 20.88 -22.06
N TRP A 85 -20.91 20.90 -23.34
CA TRP A 85 -20.68 19.69 -24.14
C TRP A 85 -19.58 18.81 -23.53
N GLY A 86 -18.41 19.38 -23.28
CA GLY A 86 -17.38 18.71 -22.49
C GLY A 86 -16.04 19.44 -22.49
N ARG A 87 -15.42 19.48 -21.31
CA ARG A 87 -14.03 19.92 -21.12
C ARG A 87 -13.14 18.69 -20.99
N PHE A 88 -13.27 17.76 -21.92
CA PHE A 88 -12.46 16.56 -21.94
C PHE A 88 -10.99 16.95 -22.01
N GLN A 89 -10.11 16.19 -21.35
CA GLN A 89 -8.69 16.51 -21.38
C GLN A 89 -8.08 16.35 -22.77
N ASP A 90 -8.65 15.43 -23.55
CA ASP A 90 -8.41 15.32 -24.98
C ASP A 90 -9.49 16.11 -25.72
N ALA A 91 -9.08 17.14 -26.46
CA ALA A 91 -10.01 17.96 -27.25
C ALA A 91 -10.70 17.12 -28.34
N ASP A 92 -10.07 16.04 -28.80
CA ASP A 92 -10.60 15.15 -29.82
C ASP A 92 -11.74 14.28 -29.29
N GLU A 93 -11.81 14.03 -27.98
CA GLU A 93 -12.96 13.34 -27.37
C GLU A 93 -14.25 14.17 -27.51
N SER A 94 -14.15 15.49 -27.33
CA SER A 94 -15.25 16.42 -27.57
C SER A 94 -15.72 16.40 -29.03
N ALA A 95 -14.75 16.36 -29.94
CA ALA A 95 -14.98 16.26 -31.38
C ALA A 95 -15.60 14.92 -31.78
N TYR A 96 -15.16 13.82 -31.18
CA TYR A 96 -15.65 12.48 -31.44
C TYR A 96 -17.14 12.34 -31.13
N TYR A 97 -17.61 12.82 -29.98
CA TYR A 97 -19.04 12.78 -29.65
C TYR A 97 -19.88 13.68 -30.55
N GLU A 98 -19.36 14.86 -30.94
CA GLU A 98 -20.05 15.73 -31.91
C GLU A 98 -20.13 15.05 -33.29
N TYR A 99 -19.04 14.38 -33.71
CA TYR A 99 -18.97 13.63 -34.95
C TYR A 99 -19.96 12.45 -34.98
N ILE A 100 -20.12 11.71 -33.88
CA ILE A 100 -21.13 10.65 -33.75
C ILE A 100 -22.54 11.21 -34.03
N CYS A 101 -22.86 12.36 -33.43
CA CYS A 101 -24.16 12.99 -33.63
C CYS A 101 -24.34 13.39 -35.10
N LYS A 102 -23.32 14.04 -35.69
CA LYS A 102 -23.32 14.49 -37.09
C LYS A 102 -23.50 13.32 -38.07
N ARG A 103 -22.78 12.22 -37.85
CA ARG A 103 -22.89 11.00 -38.67
C ARG A 103 -24.29 10.38 -38.63
N SER A 104 -25.00 10.57 -37.52
CA SER A 104 -26.38 10.09 -37.33
C SER A 104 -27.43 11.10 -37.82
N GLY A 105 -27.03 12.21 -38.43
CA GLY A 105 -27.91 13.25 -38.97
C GLY A 105 -28.40 14.27 -37.93
N VAL A 106 -27.80 14.28 -36.73
CA VAL A 106 -28.15 15.20 -35.64
C VAL A 106 -27.05 16.24 -35.44
N ARG A 107 -27.39 17.53 -35.56
CA ARG A 107 -26.42 18.63 -35.42
C ARG A 107 -26.34 19.14 -33.99
N VAL A 108 -25.13 19.32 -33.46
CA VAL A 108 -24.92 19.98 -32.16
C VAL A 108 -24.83 21.49 -32.39
N GLN A 109 -25.61 22.26 -31.63
CA GLN A 109 -25.75 23.72 -31.74
C GLN A 109 -25.38 24.36 -30.41
N TYR A 110 -24.42 25.29 -30.45
CA TYR A 110 -23.99 26.04 -29.26
C TYR A 110 -24.74 27.38 -29.19
N CYS A 111 -25.59 27.55 -28.17
CA CYS A 111 -26.54 28.66 -28.08
C CYS A 111 -25.92 30.00 -27.66
N ALA A 112 -24.84 29.99 -26.88
CA ALA A 112 -24.19 31.19 -26.33
C ALA A 112 -22.89 31.56 -27.07
N GLU A 113 -22.52 30.85 -28.13
CA GLU A 113 -21.32 31.14 -28.90
C GLU A 113 -21.62 32.13 -30.04
N GLN A 114 -20.68 33.03 -30.33
CA GLN A 114 -20.85 34.12 -31.31
C GLN A 114 -20.55 33.71 -32.76
N PHE A 115 -20.18 32.44 -33.00
CA PHE A 115 -19.94 31.95 -34.35
C PHE A 115 -21.21 31.30 -34.91
N GLU A 116 -21.42 31.43 -36.22
CA GLU A 116 -22.47 30.67 -36.89
C GLU A 116 -22.15 29.18 -36.76
N ASN A 117 -23.10 28.39 -36.28
CA ASN A 117 -23.00 26.92 -36.23
C ASN A 117 -23.20 26.32 -37.64
N ASP A 118 -22.69 27.01 -38.65
CA ASP A 118 -22.58 26.52 -40.01
C ASP A 118 -21.43 25.52 -40.07
N ASP A 119 -21.42 24.62 -41.06
CA ASP A 119 -20.28 23.71 -41.26
C ASP A 119 -19.13 24.42 -42.00
N SER A 120 -18.99 25.74 -41.83
CA SER A 120 -17.96 26.51 -42.51
C SER A 120 -16.56 26.14 -42.00
N PRO A 121 -15.53 26.35 -42.84
CA PRO A 121 -14.14 26.22 -42.39
C PRO A 121 -13.82 27.12 -41.19
N ILE A 122 -14.42 28.31 -41.12
CA ILE A 122 -14.20 29.29 -40.05
C ILE A 122 -14.80 28.78 -38.73
N SER A 123 -16.04 28.30 -38.73
CA SER A 123 -16.68 27.76 -37.52
C SER A 123 -15.94 26.51 -37.01
N THR A 124 -15.43 25.67 -37.91
CA THR A 124 -14.66 24.47 -37.56
C THR A 124 -13.36 24.83 -36.83
N ILE A 125 -12.63 25.83 -37.33
CA ILE A 125 -11.42 26.35 -36.67
C ILE A 125 -11.76 26.95 -35.30
N VAL A 126 -12.78 27.80 -35.22
CA VAL A 126 -13.20 28.43 -33.95
C VAL A 126 -13.63 27.38 -32.91
N LYS A 127 -14.39 26.37 -33.33
CA LYS A 127 -14.76 25.22 -32.47
C LYS A 127 -13.53 24.47 -31.99
N GLY A 128 -12.56 24.20 -32.86
CA GLY A 128 -11.29 23.57 -32.50
C GLY A 128 -10.53 24.35 -31.42
N VAL A 129 -10.32 25.65 -31.64
CA VAL A 129 -9.66 26.54 -30.66
C VAL A 129 -10.40 26.54 -29.32
N LYS A 130 -11.74 26.66 -29.33
CA LYS A 130 -12.56 26.66 -28.11
C LYS A 130 -12.47 25.34 -27.35
N ARG A 131 -12.46 24.19 -28.03
CA ARG A 131 -12.27 22.87 -27.40
C ARG A 131 -10.90 22.77 -26.74
N THR A 132 -9.85 23.19 -27.43
CA THR A 132 -8.49 23.22 -26.87
C THR A 132 -8.41 24.14 -25.66
N MET A 133 -8.97 25.35 -25.73
CA MET A 133 -9.05 26.27 -24.59
C MET A 133 -9.83 25.67 -23.41
N ALA A 134 -10.92 24.96 -23.70
CA ALA A 134 -11.73 24.30 -22.67
C ALA A 134 -10.97 23.15 -21.99
N ALA A 135 -10.15 22.40 -22.72
CA ALA A 135 -9.27 21.35 -22.19
C ALA A 135 -8.09 21.93 -21.38
N GLU A 136 -7.48 23.02 -21.86
CA GLU A 136 -6.39 23.75 -21.20
C GLU A 136 -6.84 24.44 -19.91
N TYR A 137 -8.09 24.90 -19.85
CA TYR A 137 -8.64 25.66 -18.72
C TYR A 137 -8.37 24.99 -17.36
N SER A 138 -8.55 23.68 -17.25
CA SER A 138 -8.32 22.96 -15.99
C SER A 138 -6.84 22.85 -15.62
N ARG A 139 -5.94 22.80 -16.61
CA ARG A 139 -4.49 22.81 -16.40
C ARG A 139 -4.02 24.20 -15.97
N GLU A 140 -4.48 25.24 -16.66
CA GLU A 140 -4.18 26.63 -16.31
C GLU A 140 -4.74 27.00 -14.93
N LEU A 141 -5.98 26.62 -14.64
CA LEU A 141 -6.60 26.84 -13.33
C LEU A 141 -5.81 26.13 -12.22
N SER A 142 -5.40 24.88 -12.44
CA SER A 142 -4.54 24.16 -11.49
C SER A 142 -3.23 24.89 -11.23
N GLY A 143 -2.60 25.43 -12.28
CA GLY A 143 -1.40 26.27 -12.17
C GLY A 143 -1.66 27.54 -11.35
N LYS A 144 -2.72 28.29 -11.64
CA LYS A 144 -3.09 29.51 -10.91
C LYS A 144 -3.40 29.23 -9.44
N VAL A 145 -4.15 28.17 -9.15
CA VAL A 145 -4.45 27.74 -7.77
C VAL A 145 -3.16 27.39 -7.05
N PHE A 146 -2.27 26.60 -7.67
CA PHE A 146 -0.98 26.26 -7.08
C PHE A 146 -0.14 27.50 -6.78
N THR A 147 -0.01 28.44 -7.72
CA THR A 147 0.71 29.70 -7.52
C THR A 147 0.10 30.53 -6.39
N GLY A 148 -1.24 30.61 -6.33
CA GLY A 148 -1.96 31.30 -5.25
C GLY A 148 -1.71 30.65 -3.89
N GLN A 149 -1.78 29.32 -3.80
CA GLN A 149 -1.46 28.57 -2.58
C GLN A 149 0.00 28.78 -2.16
N SER A 150 0.92 28.73 -3.12
CA SER A 150 2.35 28.94 -2.90
C SER A 150 2.62 30.32 -2.30
N ARG A 151 2.00 31.37 -2.86
CA ARG A 151 2.10 32.74 -2.33
C ARG A 151 1.58 32.85 -0.90
N LEU A 152 0.46 32.20 -0.59
CA LEU A 152 -0.11 32.23 0.76
C LEU A 152 0.81 31.55 1.79
N ILE A 153 1.48 30.45 1.42
CA ILE A 153 2.50 29.81 2.27
C ILE A 153 3.67 30.75 2.51
N THR A 154 4.19 31.42 1.48
CA THR A 154 5.29 32.40 1.61
C THR A 154 4.91 33.58 2.53
N LEU A 155 3.63 33.94 2.58
CA LEU A 155 3.09 34.94 3.52
C LEU A 155 2.88 34.40 4.95
N GLY A 156 3.14 33.12 5.20
CA GLY A 156 2.99 32.49 6.53
C GLY A 156 1.64 31.83 6.77
N TYR A 157 0.70 31.91 5.82
CA TYR A 157 -0.61 31.26 5.96
C TYR A 157 -0.53 29.77 5.64
N ARG A 158 -1.45 28.99 6.22
CA ARG A 158 -1.52 27.54 6.08
C ARG A 158 -2.48 27.12 4.97
N GLN A 159 -1.97 26.37 4.01
CA GLN A 159 -2.76 25.78 2.92
C GLN A 159 -3.09 24.30 3.21
N GLY A 160 -4.01 24.09 4.16
CA GLY A 160 -4.57 22.78 4.47
C GLY A 160 -3.72 21.89 5.40
N GLY A 161 -4.10 20.61 5.48
CA GLY A 161 -3.50 19.61 6.36
C GLY A 161 -3.87 19.77 7.85
N PRO A 162 -3.70 18.70 8.65
CA PRO A 162 -3.96 18.75 10.09
C PRO A 162 -2.95 19.66 10.80
N ALA A 163 -3.32 20.22 11.96
CA ALA A 163 -2.37 20.94 12.82
C ALA A 163 -1.29 19.97 13.35
N GLY A 164 -1.74 18.84 13.89
CA GLY A 164 -0.94 17.87 14.64
C GLY A 164 -0.97 18.15 16.14
N TYR A 165 -0.55 17.16 16.91
CA TYR A 165 -0.52 17.20 18.37
C TYR A 165 0.24 18.42 18.89
N GLY A 166 -0.32 19.13 19.88
CA GLY A 166 0.25 20.36 20.44
C GLY A 166 -0.03 21.63 19.65
N LEU A 167 -0.67 21.56 18.47
CA LEU A 167 -0.96 22.70 17.60
C LEU A 167 -2.46 22.82 17.31
N ARG A 168 -2.93 24.02 16.94
CA ARG A 168 -4.31 24.29 16.52
C ARG A 168 -4.36 25.11 15.24
N ARG A 169 -5.44 24.94 14.46
CA ARG A 169 -5.73 25.76 13.27
C ARG A 169 -6.50 26.99 13.72
N MET A 170 -5.89 28.16 13.68
CA MET A 170 -6.54 29.43 14.00
C MET A 170 -7.03 30.09 12.72
N LEU A 171 -8.31 30.44 12.67
CA LEU A 171 -8.89 31.29 11.65
C LEU A 171 -8.63 32.75 12.01
N ILE A 172 -8.10 33.51 11.05
CA ILE A 172 -7.88 34.94 11.18
C ILE A 172 -8.60 35.70 10.06
N ASP A 173 -9.03 36.92 10.35
CA ASP A 173 -9.60 37.83 9.35
C ASP A 173 -8.52 38.43 8.43
N GLU A 174 -8.92 39.36 7.55
CA GLU A 174 -8.01 40.05 6.63
C GLU A 174 -7.05 41.04 7.31
N HIS A 175 -7.35 41.44 8.54
CA HIS A 175 -6.53 42.31 9.37
C HIS A 175 -5.61 41.53 10.31
N GLY A 176 -5.75 40.20 10.38
CA GLY A 176 -4.97 39.31 11.23
C GLY A 176 -5.57 39.05 12.61
N ASN A 177 -6.80 39.52 12.89
CA ASN A 177 -7.45 39.27 14.17
C ASN A 177 -7.96 37.83 14.25
N HIS A 178 -7.87 37.24 15.44
CA HIS A 178 -8.32 35.88 15.70
C HIS A 178 -9.85 35.79 15.68
N LYS A 179 -10.39 34.90 14.83
CA LYS A 179 -11.83 34.62 14.75
C LYS A 179 -12.24 33.38 15.52
N GLY A 180 -11.38 32.36 15.56
CA GLY A 180 -11.67 31.11 16.25
C GLY A 180 -10.80 29.94 15.80
N ILE A 181 -10.85 28.86 16.57
CA ILE A 181 -10.13 27.62 16.27
C ILE A 181 -11.00 26.76 15.36
N LEU A 182 -10.45 26.31 14.24
CA LEU A 182 -11.09 25.37 13.33
C LEU A 182 -10.86 23.93 13.82
N ALA A 183 -11.96 23.21 14.03
CA ALA A 183 -11.92 21.78 14.30
C ALA A 183 -11.45 20.99 13.06
N ARG A 184 -11.21 19.70 13.27
CA ARG A 184 -10.80 18.80 12.17
C ARG A 184 -11.96 18.66 11.18
N GLY A 185 -11.66 18.89 9.89
CA GLY A 185 -12.68 18.85 8.83
C GLY A 185 -13.39 20.18 8.60
N GLU A 186 -13.22 21.17 9.49
CA GLU A 186 -13.78 22.50 9.26
C GLU A 186 -12.92 23.32 8.29
N HIS A 187 -13.62 24.10 7.48
CA HIS A 187 -13.06 24.95 6.44
C HIS A 187 -13.49 26.40 6.67
N LYS A 188 -12.66 27.34 6.21
CA LYS A 188 -13.06 28.75 6.21
C LYS A 188 -14.23 28.97 5.25
N SER A 189 -15.22 29.74 5.68
CA SER A 189 -16.39 30.08 4.85
C SER A 189 -16.15 31.33 4.00
N ILE A 190 -15.28 32.23 4.44
CA ILE A 190 -14.98 33.49 3.76
C ILE A 190 -13.65 33.37 3.01
N ALA A 191 -13.63 33.81 1.74
CA ALA A 191 -12.45 33.70 0.89
C ALA A 191 -11.28 34.57 1.39
N THR A 192 -11.53 35.73 1.99
CA THR A 192 -10.53 36.67 2.53
C THR A 192 -9.90 36.20 3.83
N ASP A 193 -10.60 35.39 4.64
CA ASP A 193 -10.03 34.80 5.86
C ASP A 193 -8.80 33.92 5.55
N ARG A 194 -7.91 33.81 6.53
CA ARG A 194 -6.70 32.99 6.46
C ARG A 194 -6.64 32.03 7.63
N VAL A 195 -5.80 31.00 7.50
CA VAL A 195 -5.57 30.03 8.57
C VAL A 195 -4.09 30.06 8.92
N ILE A 196 -3.78 30.13 10.20
CA ILE A 196 -2.42 29.95 10.73
C ILE A 196 -2.40 28.77 11.71
N LEU A 197 -1.21 28.34 12.10
CA LEU A 197 -1.05 27.46 13.24
C LEU A 197 -0.77 28.29 14.48
N VAL A 198 -1.28 27.84 15.62
CA VAL A 198 -0.95 28.39 16.93
C VAL A 198 -0.68 27.23 17.89
N PRO A 199 0.09 27.44 18.97
CA PRO A 199 0.22 26.46 20.04
C PRO A 199 -1.14 26.03 20.61
N GLY A 200 -1.26 24.75 20.96
CA GLY A 200 -2.44 24.14 21.57
C GLY A 200 -2.45 24.27 23.09
N SER A 201 -3.04 23.31 23.80
CA SER A 201 -3.04 23.34 25.28
C SER A 201 -1.61 23.22 25.83
N GLU A 202 -1.37 23.81 27.00
CA GLU A 202 -0.06 23.78 27.65
C GLU A 202 0.43 22.34 27.92
N GLU A 203 -0.49 21.44 28.30
CA GLU A 203 -0.21 20.02 28.51
C GLU A 203 0.32 19.34 27.24
N GLU A 204 -0.34 19.53 26.09
CA GLU A 204 0.12 18.95 24.83
C GLU A 204 1.47 19.53 24.41
N GLN A 205 1.66 20.83 24.60
CA GLN A 205 2.93 21.49 24.32
C GLN A 205 4.06 20.94 25.20
N GLU A 206 3.79 20.68 26.47
CA GLU A 206 4.78 20.13 27.39
C GLU A 206 5.14 18.69 27.03
N ASN A 207 4.15 17.88 26.63
CA ASN A 207 4.40 16.54 26.10
C ASN A 207 5.27 16.58 24.84
N VAL A 208 5.03 17.52 23.91
CA VAL A 208 5.90 17.71 22.74
C VAL A 208 7.33 18.07 23.17
N ARG A 209 7.50 19.07 24.05
CA ARG A 209 8.84 19.44 24.54
C ARG A 209 9.54 18.28 25.23
N TRP A 210 8.81 17.50 26.04
CA TRP A 210 9.31 16.30 26.69
C TRP A 210 9.76 15.24 25.68
N MET A 211 9.01 15.00 24.59
CA MET A 211 9.44 14.07 23.53
C MET A 211 10.80 14.47 22.94
N TYR A 212 11.01 15.77 22.65
CA TYR A 212 12.28 16.25 22.13
C TYR A 212 13.42 16.08 23.14
N ARG A 213 13.20 16.41 24.43
CA ARG A 213 14.22 16.21 25.47
C ARG A 213 14.56 14.74 25.67
N ALA A 214 13.57 13.85 25.73
CA ALA A 214 13.79 12.41 25.86
C ALA A 214 14.57 11.85 24.66
N PHE A 215 14.27 12.33 23.45
CA PHE A 215 14.96 11.88 22.24
C PHE A 215 16.40 12.41 22.14
N VAL A 216 16.60 13.71 22.38
CA VAL A 216 17.86 14.41 22.15
C VAL A 216 18.80 14.32 23.34
N CYS A 217 18.31 14.61 24.55
CA CYS A 217 19.14 14.70 25.75
C CYS A 217 19.30 13.34 26.43
N GLU A 218 18.24 12.52 26.47
CA GLU A 218 18.27 11.22 27.15
C GLU A 218 18.58 10.04 26.19
N GLY A 219 18.66 10.29 24.88
CA GLY A 219 18.97 9.28 23.87
C GLY A 219 17.88 8.21 23.66
N ARG A 220 16.66 8.44 24.14
CA ARG A 220 15.55 7.50 24.01
C ARG A 220 15.12 7.36 22.55
N ASN A 221 14.71 6.16 22.15
CA ASN A 221 14.21 5.91 20.80
C ASN A 221 12.70 6.21 20.69
N GLU A 222 12.21 6.38 19.46
CA GLU A 222 10.82 6.79 19.22
C GLU A 222 9.79 5.75 19.71
N GLY A 223 10.17 4.47 19.80
CA GLY A 223 9.31 3.41 20.31
C GLY A 223 9.12 3.50 21.82
N TRP A 224 10.22 3.65 22.56
CA TRP A 224 10.19 3.85 24.01
C TRP A 224 9.39 5.09 24.40
N ILE A 225 9.57 6.20 23.67
CA ILE A 225 8.81 7.44 23.90
C ILE A 225 7.30 7.19 23.72
N ALA A 226 6.90 6.41 22.70
CA ALA A 226 5.51 6.06 22.47
C ALA A 226 4.92 5.22 23.61
N ASP A 227 5.62 4.17 24.03
CA ASP A 227 5.19 3.30 25.13
C ASP A 227 5.04 4.07 26.43
N GLU A 228 5.98 4.99 26.70
CA GLU A 228 5.98 5.82 27.90
C GLU A 228 4.81 6.82 27.91
N LEU A 229 4.46 7.43 26.77
CA LEU A 229 3.27 8.29 26.66
C LEU A 229 1.98 7.50 26.87
N ASN A 230 1.89 6.31 26.28
CA ASN A 230 0.74 5.43 26.44
C ASN A 230 0.58 4.98 27.90
N ARG A 231 1.69 4.66 28.57
CA ARG A 231 1.71 4.31 30.00
C ARG A 231 1.21 5.45 30.90
N ARG A 232 1.49 6.71 30.53
CA ARG A 232 0.98 7.91 31.20
C ARG A 232 -0.48 8.23 30.86
N GLY A 233 -1.11 7.49 29.96
CA GLY A 233 -2.48 7.74 29.50
C GLY A 233 -2.62 8.87 28.50
N VAL A 234 -1.51 9.42 27.97
CA VAL A 234 -1.54 10.51 27.00
C VAL A 234 -1.99 9.99 25.64
N ARG A 235 -3.02 10.60 25.04
CA ARG A 235 -3.52 10.25 23.70
C ARG A 235 -3.07 11.27 22.65
N THR A 236 -3.03 10.85 21.39
CA THR A 236 -2.75 11.74 20.24
C THR A 236 -3.91 12.71 19.97
N ASP A 237 -3.72 13.67 19.06
CA ASP A 237 -4.76 14.62 18.62
C ASP A 237 -5.95 13.94 17.91
N LEU A 238 -5.79 12.65 17.58
CA LEU A 238 -6.82 11.78 17.00
C LEU A 238 -7.45 10.84 18.04
N ASN A 239 -7.17 11.04 19.32
CA ASN A 239 -7.56 10.16 20.42
C ASN A 239 -7.09 8.71 20.23
N LYS A 240 -5.91 8.52 19.63
CA LYS A 240 -5.27 7.21 19.42
C LYS A 240 -4.05 7.05 20.30
N GLU A 241 -3.61 5.81 20.51
CA GLU A 241 -2.32 5.49 21.10
C GLU A 241 -1.16 6.01 20.27
N TRP A 242 -0.08 6.34 20.97
CA TRP A 242 1.19 6.68 20.36
C TRP A 242 1.84 5.45 19.77
N THR A 243 2.44 5.65 18.61
CA THR A 243 3.26 4.65 17.93
C THR A 243 4.62 5.25 17.64
N LYS A 244 5.61 4.40 17.38
CA LYS A 244 6.93 4.84 16.88
C LYS A 244 6.80 5.83 15.71
N ALA A 245 5.85 5.59 14.80
CA ALA A 245 5.63 6.41 13.61
C ALA A 245 5.07 7.80 13.94
N THR A 246 4.10 7.88 14.85
CA THR A 246 3.50 9.17 15.23
C THR A 246 4.45 10.02 16.07
N VAL A 247 5.24 9.41 16.95
CA VAL A 247 6.35 10.10 17.65
C VAL A 247 7.38 10.61 16.65
N ARG A 248 7.78 9.79 15.68
CA ARG A 248 8.71 10.22 14.62
C ARG A 248 8.15 11.38 13.79
N GLU A 249 6.86 11.42 13.52
CA GLU A 249 6.23 12.55 12.84
C GLU A 249 6.39 13.85 13.65
N VAL A 250 6.18 13.80 14.97
CA VAL A 250 6.38 14.95 15.86
C VAL A 250 7.84 15.42 15.85
N LEU A 251 8.79 14.50 15.98
CA LEU A 251 10.23 14.80 16.08
C LEU A 251 10.87 15.25 14.76
N SER A 252 10.22 15.05 13.60
CA SER A 252 10.81 15.33 12.29
C SER A 252 10.13 16.47 11.52
N ASN A 253 8.99 16.96 11.99
CA ASN A 253 8.18 17.95 11.27
C ASN A 253 8.50 19.39 11.72
N GLU A 254 8.93 20.24 10.78
CA GLU A 254 9.38 21.61 11.06
C GLU A 254 8.27 22.55 11.56
N LYS A 255 7.00 22.13 11.50
CA LYS A 255 5.91 22.88 12.14
C LYS A 255 6.11 23.08 13.64
N TYR A 256 6.85 22.19 14.30
CA TYR A 256 7.10 22.30 15.74
C TYR A 256 8.07 23.43 16.11
N ILE A 257 8.82 23.94 15.14
CA ILE A 257 9.70 25.12 15.27
C ILE A 257 9.10 26.36 14.59
N GLY A 258 7.83 26.31 14.20
CA GLY A 258 7.13 27.46 13.61
C GLY A 258 7.23 27.58 12.08
N ASN A 259 7.80 26.60 11.38
CA ASN A 259 7.96 26.68 9.93
C ASN A 259 6.75 26.10 9.19
N ASN A 260 6.36 26.74 8.09
CA ASN A 260 5.40 26.19 7.14
C ASN A 260 6.15 25.59 5.94
N ILE A 261 5.86 24.33 5.63
CA ILE A 261 6.36 23.65 4.44
C ILE A 261 5.18 23.16 3.61
N PHE A 262 5.22 23.48 2.32
CA PHE A 262 4.23 23.09 1.33
C PHE A 262 4.89 22.40 0.13
N ASN A 263 4.07 21.74 -0.69
CA ASN A 263 4.52 21.04 -1.89
C ASN A 263 5.54 19.91 -1.63
N ARG A 264 5.45 19.22 -0.49
CA ARG A 264 6.24 17.98 -0.24
C ARG A 264 5.81 16.82 -1.14
N ILE A 265 4.54 16.84 -1.55
CA ILE A 265 3.89 15.84 -2.39
C ILE A 265 3.01 16.58 -3.38
N SER A 266 3.07 16.20 -4.65
CA SER A 266 2.16 16.69 -5.69
C SER A 266 1.26 15.55 -6.18
N PHE A 267 -0.01 15.90 -6.45
CA PHE A 267 -0.98 14.99 -7.07
C PHE A 267 -1.83 15.80 -8.05
N LYS A 268 -1.25 16.04 -9.23
CA LYS A 268 -1.91 16.77 -10.32
C LYS A 268 -2.91 15.85 -11.04
N LEU A 269 -3.91 16.43 -11.68
CA LEU A 269 -4.99 15.70 -12.35
C LEU A 269 -4.42 14.65 -13.35
N LYS A 270 -4.83 13.39 -13.17
CA LYS A 270 -4.35 12.20 -13.91
C LYS A 270 -2.84 11.90 -13.84
N ILE A 271 -2.09 12.59 -12.99
CA ILE A 271 -0.67 12.30 -12.72
C ILE A 271 -0.60 11.51 -11.40
N LYS A 272 0.25 10.48 -11.36
CA LYS A 272 0.49 9.71 -10.13
C LYS A 272 0.97 10.63 -9.02
N ARG A 273 0.66 10.27 -7.77
CA ARG A 273 1.16 10.99 -6.60
C ARG A 273 2.70 10.90 -6.57
N VAL A 274 3.38 12.03 -6.58
CA VAL A 274 4.84 12.12 -6.54
C VAL A 274 5.29 12.81 -5.25
N ARG A 275 6.36 12.30 -4.64
CA ARG A 275 7.07 13.01 -3.56
C ARG A 275 8.06 13.96 -4.21
N ASN A 276 7.91 15.26 -3.94
CA ASN A 276 8.74 16.26 -4.59
C ASN A 276 10.09 16.39 -3.86
N PRO A 277 11.18 16.65 -4.60
CA PRO A 277 12.48 16.96 -4.02
C PRO A 277 12.45 18.29 -3.24
N GLU A 278 13.43 18.50 -2.35
CA GLU A 278 13.43 19.60 -1.38
C GLU A 278 13.56 20.99 -2.01
N ASP A 279 14.20 21.10 -3.18
CA ASP A 279 14.30 22.33 -3.98
C ASP A 279 12.94 22.82 -4.50
N MET A 280 11.96 21.92 -4.63
CA MET A 280 10.58 22.26 -4.98
C MET A 280 9.71 22.60 -3.76
N TRP A 281 10.23 22.47 -2.53
CA TRP A 281 9.45 22.75 -1.33
C TRP A 281 9.31 24.24 -1.15
N ILE A 282 8.06 24.67 -0.94
CA ILE A 282 7.78 26.07 -0.64
C ILE A 282 7.78 26.20 0.87
N ARG A 283 8.68 27.03 1.39
CA ARG A 283 8.95 27.14 2.80
C ARG A 283 8.81 28.58 3.27
N LYS A 284 8.24 28.76 4.46
CA LYS A 284 8.29 30.00 5.23
C LYS A 284 8.73 29.68 6.64
N ASP A 285 9.90 30.19 6.99
CA ASP A 285 10.44 30.09 8.35
C ASP A 285 9.73 31.04 9.30
N GLN A 286 9.57 30.60 10.56
CA GLN A 286 8.91 31.38 11.62
C GLN A 286 7.56 31.95 11.15
N ALA A 287 6.78 31.14 10.45
CA ALA A 287 5.44 31.48 9.99
C ALA A 287 4.45 31.65 11.15
N PHE A 288 4.72 31.01 12.29
CA PHE A 288 3.96 31.09 13.52
C PHE A 288 4.83 30.72 14.72
N GLN A 289 4.32 30.90 15.93
CA GLN A 289 5.01 30.53 17.16
C GLN A 289 5.24 29.01 17.25
N GLY A 290 6.49 28.58 17.21
CA GLY A 290 6.89 27.20 17.45
C GLY A 290 6.72 26.78 18.92
N ILE A 291 6.63 25.48 19.16
CA ILE A 291 6.54 24.87 20.50
C ILE A 291 7.93 24.49 21.02
N VAL A 292 8.84 24.20 20.11
CA VAL A 292 10.16 23.62 20.37
C VAL A 292 11.23 24.60 19.88
N ASP A 293 12.32 24.67 20.63
CA ASP A 293 13.48 25.46 20.23
C ASP A 293 14.11 24.89 18.93
N PRO A 294 14.45 25.74 17.96
CA PRO A 294 15.08 25.29 16.71
C PRO A 294 16.32 24.42 16.92
N SER A 295 17.14 24.67 17.95
CA SER A 295 18.34 23.88 18.22
C SER A 295 18.02 22.42 18.54
N LEU A 296 17.03 22.16 19.41
CA LEU A 296 16.56 20.81 19.74
C LEU A 296 16.04 20.08 18.50
N PHE A 297 15.34 20.78 17.62
CA PHE A 297 14.85 20.21 16.38
C PHE A 297 15.98 19.80 15.43
N PHE A 298 16.97 20.68 15.23
CA PHE A 298 18.10 20.37 14.36
C PHE A 298 18.99 19.28 14.95
N MET A 299 19.14 19.19 16.27
CA MET A 299 19.78 18.04 16.94
C MET A 299 19.02 16.75 16.66
N ALA A 300 17.69 16.74 16.78
CA ALA A 300 16.87 15.57 16.46
C ALA A 300 17.01 15.16 14.98
N LYS A 301 16.99 16.12 14.05
CA LYS A 301 17.29 15.87 12.62
C LYS A 301 18.69 15.29 12.41
N GLY A 302 19.70 15.78 13.13
CA GLY A 302 21.06 15.25 13.11
C GLY A 302 21.12 13.79 13.58
N ILE A 303 20.44 13.45 14.67
CA ILE A 303 20.31 12.07 15.17
C ILE A 303 19.61 11.19 14.12
N PHE A 304 18.53 11.68 13.50
CA PHE A 304 17.88 10.94 12.42
C PHE A 304 18.80 10.72 11.23
N ALA A 305 19.56 11.73 10.80
CA ALA A 305 20.50 11.63 9.69
C ALA A 305 21.63 10.64 10.01
N ALA A 306 22.17 10.67 11.23
CA ALA A 306 23.19 9.72 11.69
C ALA A 306 22.65 8.27 11.69
N ARG A 307 21.44 8.06 12.23
CA ARG A 307 20.77 6.74 12.25
C ARG A 307 20.33 6.27 10.86
N CYS A 308 20.05 7.20 9.94
CA CYS A 308 19.67 6.92 8.56
C CYS A 308 20.85 6.98 7.58
N ARG A 309 22.10 7.13 8.06
CA ARG A 309 23.29 6.95 7.23
C ARG A 309 23.22 5.53 6.67
N LYS A 310 22.86 5.43 5.38
CA LYS A 310 22.98 4.18 4.64
C LYS A 310 24.47 3.92 4.57
N LEU A 311 24.93 3.02 5.42
CA LEU A 311 26.31 2.55 5.35
C LEU A 311 26.54 2.04 3.93
N SER A 312 27.63 2.48 3.30
CA SER A 312 28.05 1.89 2.04
C SER A 312 28.37 0.41 2.25
N ASP A 313 28.45 -0.33 1.14
CA ASP A 313 28.82 -1.74 1.22
C ASP A 313 30.22 -1.88 1.85
N GLU A 314 31.15 -0.95 1.56
CA GLU A 314 32.47 -0.93 2.22
C GLU A 314 32.37 -0.62 3.71
N GLU A 315 31.58 0.36 4.13
CA GLU A 315 31.42 0.74 5.55
C GLU A 315 30.79 -0.41 6.37
N MET A 316 29.81 -1.11 5.80
CA MET A 316 29.20 -2.28 6.44
C MET A 316 30.24 -3.40 6.62
N LEU A 317 31.00 -3.73 5.58
CA LEU A 317 32.02 -4.78 5.64
C LEU A 317 33.17 -4.40 6.59
N GLN A 318 33.58 -3.13 6.62
CA GLN A 318 34.60 -2.63 7.53
C GLN A 318 34.17 -2.78 8.99
N LYS A 319 32.95 -2.36 9.34
CA LYS A 319 32.36 -2.57 10.67
C LYS A 319 32.31 -4.06 11.06
N LEU A 320 31.99 -4.94 10.11
CA LEU A 320 31.95 -6.39 10.34
C LEU A 320 33.36 -6.96 10.59
N LYS A 321 34.37 -6.48 9.87
CA LYS A 321 35.79 -6.84 10.04
C LYS A 321 36.36 -6.34 11.36
N GLU A 322 36.00 -5.14 11.78
CA GLU A 322 36.37 -4.60 13.10
C GLU A 322 35.76 -5.42 14.24
N LEU A 323 34.49 -5.83 14.11
CA LEU A 323 33.84 -6.71 15.07
C LEU A 323 34.53 -8.08 15.14
N GLN A 324 34.90 -8.65 13.98
CA GLN A 324 35.68 -9.89 13.91
C GLN A 324 37.01 -9.76 14.65
N ASN A 325 37.78 -8.70 14.35
CA ASN A 325 39.07 -8.46 14.99
C ASN A 325 38.94 -8.30 16.51
N LYS A 326 37.85 -7.68 16.98
CA LYS A 326 37.60 -7.45 18.41
C LYS A 326 37.16 -8.71 19.16
N LYS A 327 36.35 -9.58 18.54
CA LYS A 327 35.72 -10.74 19.20
C LYS A 327 36.39 -12.07 18.87
N GLY A 328 37.17 -12.14 17.79
CA GLY A 328 37.81 -13.36 17.30
C GLY A 328 36.87 -14.32 16.53
N TYR A 329 35.56 -14.09 16.57
CA TYR A 329 34.54 -14.86 15.86
C TYR A 329 33.34 -13.98 15.52
N LEU A 330 32.53 -14.41 14.54
CA LEU A 330 31.28 -13.75 14.17
C LEU A 330 30.12 -14.74 14.16
N SER A 331 28.97 -14.30 14.67
CA SER A 331 27.68 -14.97 14.54
C SER A 331 26.58 -13.93 14.39
N ALA A 332 25.38 -14.33 13.97
CA ALA A 332 24.23 -13.42 13.89
C ALA A 332 23.95 -12.77 15.26
N ILE A 333 24.04 -13.55 16.34
CA ILE A 333 23.82 -13.08 17.72
C ILE A 333 24.87 -12.03 18.10
N VAL A 334 26.15 -12.28 17.82
CA VAL A 334 27.23 -11.33 18.14
C VAL A 334 27.08 -10.01 17.37
N ILE A 335 26.55 -10.05 16.14
CA ILE A 335 26.27 -8.85 15.36
C ILE A 335 25.08 -8.08 15.96
N ASP A 336 24.00 -8.78 16.31
CA ASP A 336 22.79 -8.17 16.83
C ASP A 336 22.94 -7.64 18.27
N GLU A 337 23.85 -8.21 19.06
CA GLU A 337 24.20 -7.75 20.41
C GLU A 337 25.27 -6.63 20.41
N ALA A 338 25.93 -6.37 19.28
CA ALA A 338 26.94 -5.33 19.19
C ALA A 338 26.29 -3.94 19.04
N GLU A 339 26.66 -3.02 19.91
CA GLU A 339 26.24 -1.62 19.81
C GLU A 339 26.78 -0.96 18.53
N ASP A 340 25.96 -0.11 17.92
CA ASP A 340 26.28 0.62 16.67
C ASP A 340 26.58 -0.27 15.44
N MET A 341 26.03 -1.49 15.41
CA MET A 341 26.08 -2.40 14.27
C MET A 341 24.75 -2.48 13.50
N PRO A 342 24.77 -2.57 12.16
CA PRO A 342 23.62 -3.04 11.41
C PRO A 342 23.25 -4.47 11.83
N SER A 343 21.97 -4.79 11.84
CA SER A 343 21.53 -6.13 12.23
C SER A 343 22.05 -7.20 11.28
N SER A 344 22.14 -8.43 11.79
CA SER A 344 22.49 -9.63 11.01
C SER A 344 21.59 -9.80 9.78
N ALA A 345 20.30 -9.43 9.91
CA ALA A 345 19.33 -9.40 8.82
C ALA A 345 19.66 -8.33 7.76
N ALA A 346 20.14 -7.15 8.15
CA ALA A 346 20.58 -6.11 7.23
C ALA A 346 21.78 -6.57 6.39
N TYR A 347 22.79 -7.19 7.03
CA TYR A 347 23.91 -7.82 6.33
C TYR A 347 23.45 -8.94 5.37
N SER A 348 22.59 -9.84 5.85
CA SER A 348 22.09 -10.95 5.03
C SER A 348 21.30 -10.47 3.81
N GLY A 349 20.43 -9.47 3.97
CA GLY A 349 19.67 -8.90 2.86
C GLY A 349 20.54 -8.15 1.86
N ARG A 350 21.54 -7.39 2.35
CA ARG A 350 22.43 -6.56 1.51
C ARG A 350 23.40 -7.40 0.67
N PHE A 351 24.01 -8.42 1.27
CA PHE A 351 25.07 -9.21 0.64
C PHE A 351 24.60 -10.58 0.14
N GLY A 352 23.29 -10.85 0.14
CA GLY A 352 22.72 -12.13 -0.34
C GLY A 352 23.06 -13.32 0.57
N GLY A 353 23.21 -13.07 1.88
CA GLY A 353 23.49 -14.07 2.90
C GLY A 353 24.61 -13.65 3.84
N LEU A 354 24.46 -13.99 5.12
CA LEU A 354 25.44 -13.64 6.16
C LEU A 354 26.82 -14.29 5.93
N VAL A 355 26.83 -15.51 5.38
CA VAL A 355 28.06 -16.23 4.99
C VAL A 355 28.83 -15.48 3.92
N ARG A 356 28.11 -14.88 2.97
CA ARG A 356 28.71 -14.12 1.89
C ARG A 356 29.32 -12.84 2.44
N ALA A 357 28.66 -12.17 3.38
CA ALA A 357 29.23 -11.04 4.11
C ALA A 357 30.53 -11.44 4.85
N TYR A 358 30.58 -12.60 5.50
CA TYR A 358 31.79 -13.11 6.17
C TYR A 358 32.94 -13.39 5.20
N ARG A 359 32.66 -14.04 4.06
CA ARG A 359 33.68 -14.30 3.04
C ARG A 359 34.25 -13.01 2.46
N LEU A 360 33.43 -11.99 2.27
CA LEU A 360 33.86 -10.68 1.75
C LEU A 360 34.87 -9.97 2.67
N ILE A 361 34.88 -10.28 3.97
CA ILE A 361 35.88 -9.75 4.92
C ILE A 361 37.04 -10.71 5.18
N GLY A 362 37.08 -11.86 4.49
CA GLY A 362 38.10 -12.90 4.70
C GLY A 362 37.91 -13.71 5.98
N PHE A 363 36.73 -13.68 6.59
CA PHE A 363 36.39 -14.55 7.71
C PHE A 363 35.80 -15.85 7.17
N ASP A 364 36.54 -16.95 7.36
CA ASP A 364 35.98 -18.28 7.22
C ASP A 364 35.44 -18.72 8.60
N PRO A 365 34.11 -18.83 8.78
CA PRO A 365 33.46 -19.19 10.05
C PRO A 365 33.65 -20.67 10.42
N GLY A 366 34.88 -21.19 10.29
CA GLY A 366 35.25 -22.57 10.54
C GLY A 366 34.53 -23.13 11.76
N ARG A 367 33.66 -24.12 11.50
CA ARG A 367 32.75 -24.81 12.44
C ARG A 367 31.42 -24.13 12.80
N ASP A 368 30.64 -23.60 11.86
CA ASP A 368 29.15 -23.67 12.02
C ASP A 368 28.27 -23.50 10.75
N PHE A 369 28.72 -23.97 9.58
CA PHE A 369 27.90 -23.93 8.35
C PHE A 369 27.42 -25.28 7.82
N ARG A 370 27.70 -26.37 8.56
CA ARG A 370 27.05 -27.67 8.32
C ARG A 370 25.53 -27.53 8.32
N TYR A 371 24.92 -26.59 9.05
CA TYR A 371 23.46 -26.46 9.06
C TYR A 371 22.84 -26.12 7.69
N VAL A 372 23.47 -25.25 6.90
CA VAL A 372 22.92 -24.80 5.61
C VAL A 372 23.13 -25.86 4.51
N GLU A 373 24.28 -26.52 4.48
CA GLU A 373 24.56 -27.64 3.57
C GLU A 373 23.76 -28.89 3.96
N ILE A 374 23.70 -29.24 5.25
CA ILE A 374 22.83 -30.32 5.74
C ILE A 374 21.38 -30.02 5.39
N ASN A 375 20.85 -28.81 5.53
CA ASN A 375 19.45 -28.54 5.17
C ASN A 375 19.19 -28.53 3.65
N ARG A 376 20.23 -28.41 2.82
CA ARG A 376 20.12 -28.61 1.37
C ARG A 376 20.10 -30.11 1.07
N TYR A 377 21.08 -30.84 1.60
CA TYR A 377 21.17 -32.29 1.52
C TYR A 377 19.91 -33.00 2.06
N LEU A 378 19.39 -32.58 3.22
CA LEU A 378 18.16 -33.14 3.81
C LEU A 378 16.91 -32.84 2.96
N ARG A 379 16.92 -31.77 2.14
CA ARG A 379 15.82 -31.48 1.21
C ARG A 379 15.90 -32.36 -0.03
N GLU A 380 17.09 -32.61 -0.55
CA GLU A 380 17.33 -33.55 -1.64
C GLU A 380 16.97 -34.98 -1.18
N LEU A 381 17.44 -35.38 0.00
CA LEU A 381 17.12 -36.66 0.63
C LEU A 381 15.62 -36.81 0.96
N HIS A 382 14.91 -35.71 1.26
CA HIS A 382 13.46 -35.73 1.46
C HIS A 382 12.71 -36.10 0.18
N GLN A 383 13.11 -35.52 -0.95
CA GLN A 383 12.52 -35.85 -2.25
C GLN A 383 12.83 -37.28 -2.67
N GLU A 384 14.08 -37.74 -2.51
CA GLU A 384 14.46 -39.13 -2.80
C GLU A 384 13.70 -40.13 -1.93
N ASN A 385 13.60 -39.89 -0.62
CA ASN A 385 12.86 -40.77 0.29
C ASN A 385 11.36 -40.81 0.01
N ILE A 386 10.73 -39.70 -0.42
CA ILE A 386 9.33 -39.70 -0.82
C ILE A 386 9.14 -40.59 -2.04
N GLN A 387 9.99 -40.46 -3.06
CA GLN A 387 9.90 -41.28 -4.28
C GLN A 387 10.12 -42.77 -3.98
N ASP A 388 11.13 -43.11 -3.17
CA ASP A 388 11.38 -44.49 -2.72
C ASP A 388 10.20 -45.06 -1.92
N THR A 389 9.60 -44.25 -1.04
CA THR A 389 8.43 -44.66 -0.26
C THR A 389 7.21 -44.90 -1.15
N ILE A 390 6.97 -44.03 -2.14
CA ILE A 390 5.90 -44.21 -3.14
C ILE A 390 6.11 -45.52 -3.91
N GLN A 391 7.34 -45.74 -4.42
CA GLN A 391 7.65 -46.93 -5.20
C GLN A 391 7.41 -48.20 -4.38
N LYS A 392 7.88 -48.26 -3.13
CA LYS A 392 7.68 -49.41 -2.24
C LYS A 392 6.22 -49.65 -1.88
N LEU A 393 5.43 -48.60 -1.68
CA LEU A 393 3.99 -48.71 -1.48
C LEU A 393 3.30 -49.29 -2.72
N MET A 394 3.67 -48.82 -3.91
CA MET A 394 3.16 -49.35 -5.19
C MET A 394 3.57 -50.80 -5.43
N ASP A 395 4.81 -51.17 -5.11
CA ASP A 395 5.32 -52.56 -5.21
C ASP A 395 4.55 -53.51 -4.28
N CYS A 396 4.03 -53.01 -3.16
CA CYS A 396 3.14 -53.74 -2.25
C CYS A 396 1.68 -53.79 -2.71
N GLY A 397 1.37 -53.25 -3.90
CA GLY A 397 0.03 -53.23 -4.49
C GLY A 397 -0.87 -52.10 -4.01
N ALA A 398 -0.31 -51.06 -3.37
CA ALA A 398 -1.07 -49.88 -2.96
C ALA A 398 -1.15 -48.83 -4.07
N GLU A 399 -2.28 -48.14 -4.17
CA GLU A 399 -2.43 -46.95 -5.02
C GLU A 399 -2.01 -45.72 -4.21
N VAL A 400 -1.14 -44.86 -4.76
CA VAL A 400 -0.67 -43.64 -4.06
C VAL A 400 -0.90 -42.41 -4.92
N LYS A 401 -1.60 -41.41 -4.36
CA LYS A 401 -1.86 -40.10 -4.99
C LYS A 401 -1.14 -39.00 -4.23
N LEU A 402 -0.41 -38.14 -4.94
CA LEU A 402 0.24 -36.96 -4.37
C LEU A 402 -0.67 -35.73 -4.49
N ASN A 403 -0.62 -34.85 -3.49
CA ASN A 403 -1.24 -33.52 -3.58
C ASN A 403 -0.40 -32.56 -4.45
N GLU A 404 -0.96 -31.39 -4.79
CA GLU A 404 -0.28 -30.36 -5.62
C GLU A 404 1.06 -29.88 -5.05
N SER A 405 1.26 -30.00 -3.73
CA SER A 405 2.51 -29.63 -3.06
C SER A 405 3.58 -30.72 -3.05
N GLY A 406 3.24 -31.95 -3.46
CA GLY A 406 4.13 -33.12 -3.45
C GLY A 406 4.47 -33.66 -2.05
N ASN A 407 3.83 -33.17 -0.99
CA ASN A 407 4.21 -33.44 0.41
C ASN A 407 3.18 -34.26 1.19
N LEU A 408 2.01 -34.54 0.61
CA LEU A 408 0.98 -35.38 1.20
C LEU A 408 0.69 -36.56 0.27
N LEU A 409 0.84 -37.77 0.81
CA LEU A 409 0.55 -39.03 0.17
C LEU A 409 -0.85 -39.48 0.58
N ASN A 410 -1.73 -39.73 -0.37
CA ASN A 410 -3.00 -40.39 -0.12
C ASN A 410 -2.89 -41.84 -0.62
N VAL A 411 -3.01 -42.80 0.31
CA VAL A 411 -2.77 -44.22 0.05
C VAL A 411 -4.10 -44.97 0.03
N ASN A 412 -4.40 -45.62 -1.10
CA ASN A 412 -5.63 -46.36 -1.40
C ASN A 412 -6.95 -45.55 -1.23
N ASP A 413 -6.88 -44.21 -1.19
CA ASP A 413 -7.98 -43.35 -0.74
C ASP A 413 -8.49 -43.68 0.68
N MET A 414 -7.67 -44.36 1.49
CA MET A 414 -8.00 -44.86 2.83
C MET A 414 -7.38 -44.02 3.95
N PHE A 415 -6.13 -43.59 3.77
CA PHE A 415 -5.46 -42.72 4.74
C PHE A 415 -4.43 -41.82 4.06
N SER A 416 -4.19 -40.68 4.69
CA SER A 416 -3.20 -39.70 4.27
C SER A 416 -1.95 -39.77 5.14
N ALA A 417 -0.78 -39.72 4.51
CA ALA A 417 0.52 -39.76 5.16
C ALA A 417 1.41 -38.60 4.71
N SER A 418 2.16 -38.01 5.64
CA SER A 418 3.22 -37.04 5.32
C SER A 418 4.57 -37.53 5.85
N LEU A 419 5.64 -37.25 5.11
CA LEU A 419 7.00 -37.63 5.50
C LEU A 419 7.79 -36.41 5.99
N VAL A 420 8.39 -36.49 7.18
CA VAL A 420 9.17 -35.42 7.80
C VAL A 420 10.56 -35.92 8.19
N ILE A 421 11.60 -35.35 7.60
CA ILE A 421 12.99 -35.66 7.99
C ILE A 421 13.39 -34.86 9.23
N CYS A 422 13.78 -35.59 10.28
CA CYS A 422 14.18 -35.07 11.56
C CYS A 422 15.70 -35.09 11.69
N ARG A 423 16.32 -33.90 11.68
CA ARG A 423 17.75 -33.71 11.89
C ARG A 423 18.17 -34.09 13.32
N CYS A 424 19.27 -34.80 13.45
CA CYS A 424 19.97 -35.04 14.71
C CYS A 424 20.71 -33.77 15.16
N ASN A 425 20.40 -33.27 16.36
CA ASN A 425 21.08 -32.16 16.99
C ASN A 425 21.90 -32.67 18.18
N SER A 426 23.20 -32.42 18.18
CA SER A 426 24.06 -32.66 19.35
C SER A 426 23.87 -31.53 20.36
N LEU A 427 23.57 -31.87 21.60
CA LEU A 427 23.48 -30.94 22.72
C LEU A 427 24.86 -30.76 23.37
N ASN A 428 25.05 -29.67 24.12
CA ASN A 428 26.32 -29.37 24.80
C ASN A 428 26.72 -30.41 25.85
N ASN A 429 25.79 -31.26 26.27
CA ASN A 429 26.02 -32.37 27.22
C ASN A 429 26.32 -33.71 26.54
N GLY A 430 26.57 -33.72 25.22
CA GLY A 430 26.90 -34.93 24.46
C GLY A 430 25.71 -35.79 24.03
N LYS A 431 24.48 -35.43 24.42
CA LYS A 431 23.26 -36.16 24.03
C LYS A 431 22.72 -35.70 22.69
N TYR A 432 22.04 -36.59 21.98
CA TYR A 432 21.33 -36.28 20.74
C TYR A 432 19.84 -35.98 20.93
N ARG A 433 19.33 -35.06 20.12
CA ARG A 433 17.92 -34.65 20.11
C ARG A 433 17.40 -34.36 18.71
N TRP A 434 16.19 -34.81 18.45
CA TRP A 434 15.46 -34.59 17.21
C TRP A 434 14.22 -33.74 17.48
N LYS A 435 13.85 -32.88 16.51
CA LYS A 435 12.63 -32.09 16.58
C LYS A 435 11.73 -32.45 15.40
N VAL A 436 10.60 -33.09 15.70
CA VAL A 436 9.55 -33.36 14.73
C VAL A 436 8.73 -32.07 14.56
N ARG A 437 8.60 -31.60 13.32
CA ARG A 437 7.75 -30.45 12.97
C ARG A 437 6.60 -30.98 12.14
N PHE A 438 5.39 -30.94 12.70
CA PHE A 438 4.21 -31.35 11.96
C PHE A 438 3.85 -30.28 10.94
N ASP A 439 3.51 -30.71 9.73
CA ASP A 439 2.90 -29.81 8.75
C ASP A 439 1.41 -29.68 9.07
N THR A 440 1.10 -28.74 9.96
CA THR A 440 -0.27 -28.51 10.44
C THR A 440 -1.21 -28.00 9.34
N ILE A 441 -0.68 -27.57 8.19
CA ILE A 441 -1.48 -27.16 7.03
C ILE A 441 -1.93 -28.41 6.25
N LEU A 442 -1.07 -29.42 6.14
CA LEU A 442 -1.38 -30.67 5.44
C LEU A 442 -2.34 -31.57 6.22
N ASN A 443 -2.28 -31.53 7.56
CA ASN A 443 -3.14 -32.29 8.48
C ASN A 443 -3.33 -33.78 8.09
N PRO A 444 -2.24 -34.56 7.96
CA PRO A 444 -2.31 -35.97 7.58
C PRO A 444 -2.92 -36.85 8.68
N ASP A 445 -3.41 -38.03 8.33
CA ASP A 445 -3.81 -39.06 9.30
C ASP A 445 -2.60 -39.63 10.05
N VAL A 446 -1.48 -39.80 9.34
CA VAL A 446 -0.21 -40.30 9.90
C VAL A 446 0.97 -39.42 9.46
N THR A 447 1.82 -39.02 10.41
CA THR A 447 3.11 -38.38 10.12
C THR A 447 4.24 -39.38 10.30
N ILE A 448 5.00 -39.61 9.23
CA ILE A 448 6.18 -40.46 9.20
C ILE A 448 7.40 -39.58 9.53
N ALA A 449 7.88 -39.66 10.77
CA ALA A 449 9.07 -38.92 11.19
C ALA A 449 10.34 -39.79 11.01
N VAL A 450 11.19 -39.39 10.07
CA VAL A 450 12.47 -40.07 9.76
C VAL A 450 13.57 -39.47 10.63
N ARG A 451 14.08 -40.21 11.63
CA ARG A 451 15.20 -39.73 12.44
C ARG A 451 16.51 -39.99 11.73
N MET A 452 17.36 -38.98 11.64
CA MET A 452 18.70 -39.12 11.07
C MET A 452 19.72 -39.56 12.15
N LYS A 453 20.77 -40.28 11.77
CA LYS A 453 21.93 -40.55 12.66
C LYS A 453 22.71 -39.26 12.96
N ALA A 454 23.70 -39.36 13.86
CA ALA A 454 24.53 -38.22 14.29
C ALA A 454 25.25 -37.51 13.12
N ASP A 455 25.56 -38.24 12.05
CA ASP A 455 26.16 -37.72 10.82
C ASP A 455 25.17 -36.90 9.96
N ASN A 456 23.86 -37.00 10.22
CA ASN A 456 22.78 -36.51 9.36
C ASN A 456 22.85 -36.98 7.89
N ALA A 457 23.58 -38.06 7.62
CA ALA A 457 23.77 -38.63 6.29
C ALA A 457 22.93 -39.89 6.07
N SER A 458 22.69 -40.65 7.14
CA SER A 458 21.93 -41.91 7.11
C SER A 458 20.73 -41.89 8.06
N VAL A 459 19.71 -42.69 7.73
CA VAL A 459 18.53 -42.86 8.57
C VAL A 459 18.88 -43.72 9.79
N LEU A 460 18.40 -43.30 10.96
CA LEU A 460 18.51 -44.02 12.22
C LEU A 460 17.34 -44.98 12.39
N ASP A 461 16.12 -44.45 12.36
CA ASP A 461 14.85 -45.16 12.54
C ASP A 461 13.67 -44.25 12.15
N TYR A 462 12.46 -44.76 12.35
CA TYR A 462 11.23 -44.09 11.95
C TYR A 462 10.20 -44.07 13.08
N TYR A 463 9.37 -43.04 13.10
CA TYR A 463 8.19 -42.98 13.93
C TYR A 463 6.94 -42.81 13.07
N LEU A 464 5.94 -43.66 13.27
CA LEU A 464 4.62 -43.53 12.64
C LEU A 464 3.68 -42.86 13.64
N LEU A 465 3.42 -41.57 13.48
CA LEU A 465 2.74 -40.72 14.46
C LEU A 465 1.31 -40.40 14.00
N PRO A 466 0.27 -41.06 14.56
CA PRO A 466 -1.12 -40.76 14.21
C PRO A 466 -1.52 -39.36 14.70
N SER A 467 -2.26 -38.61 13.87
CA SER A 467 -2.73 -37.27 14.24
C SER A 467 -3.71 -37.28 15.42
N LEU A 468 -4.37 -38.42 15.66
CA LEU A 468 -5.27 -38.62 16.80
C LEU A 468 -4.55 -38.43 18.16
N ASP A 469 -3.34 -38.97 18.26
CA ASP A 469 -2.51 -39.00 19.47
C ASP A 469 -1.57 -37.80 19.56
N PHE A 470 -1.17 -37.24 18.42
CA PHE A 470 -0.16 -36.19 18.33
C PHE A 470 -0.73 -34.87 17.78
N ARG A 471 -1.36 -34.08 18.67
CA ARG A 471 -2.02 -32.81 18.33
C ARG A 471 -1.15 -31.55 18.51
N LEU A 472 0.05 -31.69 19.07
CA LEU A 472 0.96 -30.57 19.29
C LEU A 472 1.70 -30.20 17.99
N PRO A 473 2.01 -28.92 17.75
CA PRO A 473 2.64 -28.48 16.49
C PRO A 473 4.09 -28.97 16.32
N ASN A 474 4.72 -29.45 17.39
CA ASN A 474 6.02 -30.11 17.35
C ASN A 474 6.23 -31.02 18.56
N ILE A 475 7.08 -32.02 18.39
CA ILE A 475 7.54 -32.92 19.46
C ILE A 475 9.07 -32.96 19.44
N LYS A 476 9.66 -33.12 20.62
CA LYS A 476 11.10 -33.37 20.78
C LYS A 476 11.29 -34.84 21.11
N LEU A 477 12.16 -35.51 20.36
CA LEU A 477 12.57 -36.88 20.61
C LEU A 477 14.00 -36.86 21.14
N ASP A 478 14.22 -37.58 22.22
CA ASP A 478 15.54 -37.87 22.78
C ASP A 478 16.00 -39.27 22.33
N GLU A 479 17.23 -39.65 22.68
CA GLU A 479 17.78 -40.99 22.40
C GLU A 479 16.92 -42.12 22.95
N HIS A 480 16.33 -41.88 24.13
CA HIS A 480 15.37 -42.74 24.82
C HIS A 480 14.19 -41.88 25.28
N ASN A 481 12.97 -42.18 24.84
CA ASN A 481 11.78 -41.44 25.22
C ASN A 481 10.96 -42.22 26.27
N ALA A 482 10.07 -41.54 26.98
CA ALA A 482 9.13 -42.23 27.87
C ALA A 482 8.15 -43.10 27.04
N GLY A 483 7.83 -44.30 27.56
CA GLY A 483 7.38 -45.46 26.78
C GLY A 483 6.17 -45.30 25.83
N PHE A 484 5.30 -44.31 26.02
CA PHE A 484 4.19 -44.06 25.08
C PHE A 484 4.69 -43.66 23.69
N ILE A 485 5.70 -42.80 23.59
CA ILE A 485 6.18 -42.28 22.31
C ILE A 485 7.00 -43.36 21.58
N ASP A 486 7.84 -44.10 22.30
CA ASP A 486 8.67 -45.15 21.70
C ASP A 486 7.86 -46.38 21.25
N SER A 487 6.57 -46.50 21.63
CA SER A 487 5.67 -47.50 21.06
C SER A 487 5.35 -47.29 19.57
N TYR A 488 5.56 -46.07 19.06
CA TYR A 488 5.39 -45.71 17.65
C TYR A 488 6.70 -45.76 16.86
N ARG A 489 7.78 -46.27 17.46
CA ARG A 489 9.12 -46.36 16.84
C ARG A 489 9.27 -47.68 16.09
N PHE A 490 9.78 -47.59 14.86
CA PHE A 490 10.04 -48.73 14.00
C PHE A 490 11.45 -48.62 13.41
N GLU A 491 12.16 -49.75 13.29
CA GLU A 491 13.49 -49.79 12.68
C GLU A 491 13.44 -49.58 11.17
N ASN A 492 12.31 -49.92 10.54
CA ASN A 492 12.08 -49.80 9.11
C ASN A 492 10.62 -49.40 8.82
N MET A 493 10.27 -49.28 7.53
CA MET A 493 8.94 -48.89 7.04
C MET A 493 8.00 -50.09 6.82
N ASP A 494 8.40 -51.31 7.15
CA ASP A 494 7.64 -52.52 6.79
C ASP A 494 6.22 -52.51 7.36
N TYR A 495 6.05 -52.02 8.58
CA TYR A 495 4.72 -51.90 9.21
C TYR A 495 3.78 -50.98 8.42
N LEU A 496 4.29 -49.86 7.89
CA LEU A 496 3.52 -48.96 7.03
C LEU A 496 3.14 -49.65 5.72
N TYR A 497 4.07 -50.42 5.14
CA TYR A 497 3.82 -51.15 3.89
C TYR A 497 2.79 -52.26 4.09
N GLU A 498 2.84 -53.00 5.21
CA GLU A 498 1.80 -53.97 5.57
C GLU A 498 0.44 -53.31 5.76
N MET A 499 0.37 -52.14 6.41
CA MET A 499 -0.88 -51.37 6.53
C MET A 499 -1.47 -50.96 5.17
N ALA A 500 -0.62 -50.76 4.16
CA ALA A 500 -1.04 -50.34 2.83
C ALA A 500 -1.44 -51.51 1.90
N LYS A 501 -1.18 -52.77 2.30
CA LYS A 501 -1.50 -53.93 1.46
C LYS A 501 -3.02 -54.13 1.33
N CYS A 502 -3.49 -54.14 0.09
CA CYS A 502 -4.86 -54.53 -0.23
C CYS A 502 -4.95 -56.05 -0.40
N ILE A 503 -5.53 -56.75 0.57
CA ILE A 503 -5.83 -58.18 0.45
C ILE A 503 -7.23 -58.35 -0.12
N SER A 504 -7.36 -59.04 -1.25
CA SER A 504 -8.66 -59.45 -1.79
C SER A 504 -9.29 -60.48 -0.85
N ILE A 505 -10.38 -60.12 -0.18
CA ILE A 505 -11.20 -61.07 0.58
C ILE A 505 -11.94 -61.93 -0.44
N ARG A 506 -11.36 -63.08 -0.83
CA ARG A 506 -12.16 -64.17 -1.43
C ARG A 506 -13.03 -64.77 -0.32
N GLU A 507 -14.33 -64.86 -0.61
CA GLU A 507 -15.36 -65.46 0.25
C GLU A 507 -14.85 -66.71 0.98
N VAL A 508 -14.81 -66.67 2.31
CA VAL A 508 -14.83 -67.89 3.13
C VAL A 508 -16.23 -68.49 2.96
N LYS A 509 -16.37 -69.39 1.98
CA LYS A 509 -17.39 -70.44 1.99
C LYS A 509 -16.73 -71.75 2.36
N GLN A 510 -16.63 -72.02 3.66
CA GLN A 510 -17.22 -73.19 4.33
C GLN A 510 -17.04 -73.07 5.84
#